data_AF-A0A936NGK7-F1
#
_entry.id   AF-A0A936NGK7-F1
#
_cell.length_a   1.000
_cell.length_b   1.000
_cell.length_c   1.000
_cell.angle_alpha   90.00
_cell.angle_beta   90.00
_cell.angle_gamma   90.00
#
_symmetry.space_group_name_H-M   'P 1'
#
loop_
_entity.id
_entity.type
_entity.pdbx_description
1 polymer ?
#
loop_
_entity_poly.entity_id
_entity_poly.type
_entity_poly.pdbx_seq_one_letter_code
_entity_poly.pdbx_strand_id
1 'polypeptide(L)'
;MLCHTMPSSKPRINQRTLLRVLTLVALVSVLFLSVELEAAPAGKTEVLPVQKAAPAAVVIETTGSEAELRRQMREKTGVTELHAGTMRFSEAPTGSFGFIAPPALGLVLVTQSPDLALERVASVPNAYEIHKLADGSGLLVGFIEKNMASQIAPKDRPKTLRLFLHSSSSDEAPLIVAVPLEKLMADQMPRRRDSGKRDGPVVLEMDLQSTMARKGPISQ
;
A
#
# COMPACT_ATOMS: atom_id res chain seq x y z
N MET A 1 17.72 -86.04 26.87
CA MET A 1 17.56 -84.57 26.82
C MET A 1 18.77 -84.01 26.08
N LEU A 2 18.59 -83.66 24.81
CA LEU A 2 19.58 -82.98 23.95
C LEU A 2 18.94 -81.66 23.53
N CYS A 3 19.45 -80.53 24.02
CA CYS A 3 19.06 -79.20 23.57
C CYS A 3 20.18 -78.63 22.69
N HIS A 4 19.95 -78.62 21.38
CA HIS A 4 20.74 -77.86 20.41
C HIS A 4 20.29 -76.39 20.44
N THR A 5 21.23 -75.47 20.62
CA THR A 5 21.02 -74.03 20.33
C THR A 5 21.72 -73.68 19.02
N MET A 6 20.93 -73.19 18.04
CA MET A 6 21.42 -72.63 16.78
C MET A 6 21.83 -71.16 16.95
N PRO A 7 22.85 -70.66 16.22
CA PRO A 7 23.16 -69.24 16.18
C PRO A 7 22.29 -68.49 15.16
N SER A 8 21.70 -67.38 15.61
CA SER A 8 20.95 -66.41 14.80
C SER A 8 21.90 -65.41 14.15
N SER A 9 22.04 -65.46 12.83
CA SER A 9 22.82 -64.49 12.05
C SER A 9 21.93 -63.31 11.62
N LYS A 10 22.15 -62.12 12.19
CA LYS A 10 21.55 -60.87 11.70
C LYS A 10 22.36 -60.33 10.51
N PRO A 11 21.72 -60.00 9.37
CA PRO A 11 22.43 -59.40 8.25
C PRO A 11 22.82 -57.95 8.56
N ARG A 12 24.12 -57.65 8.49
CA ARG A 12 24.64 -56.29 8.52
C ARG A 12 24.38 -55.63 7.16
N ILE A 13 23.31 -54.84 7.07
CA ILE A 13 23.02 -54.02 5.90
C ILE A 13 24.00 -52.84 5.89
N ASN A 14 24.83 -52.80 4.85
CA ASN A 14 25.93 -51.87 4.70
C ASN A 14 25.38 -50.49 4.30
N GLN A 15 25.36 -49.52 5.23
CA GLN A 15 24.76 -48.17 5.08
C GLN A 15 25.21 -47.41 3.82
N ARG A 16 26.40 -47.71 3.29
CA ARG A 16 26.94 -47.10 2.06
C ARG A 16 26.19 -47.51 0.78
N THR A 17 25.51 -48.65 0.80
CA THR A 17 24.70 -49.16 -0.32
C THR A 17 23.33 -48.49 -0.35
N LEU A 18 22.76 -48.21 0.82
CA LEU A 18 21.45 -47.57 0.95
C LEU A 18 21.47 -46.12 0.42
N LEU A 19 22.57 -45.39 0.67
CA LEU A 19 22.70 -43.99 0.26
C LEU A 19 22.84 -43.85 -1.27
N ARG A 20 23.50 -44.79 -1.95
CA ARG A 20 23.68 -44.77 -3.43
C ARG A 20 22.42 -45.15 -4.20
N VAL A 21 21.58 -46.03 -3.66
CA VAL A 21 20.30 -46.38 -4.28
C VAL A 21 19.30 -45.22 -4.17
N LEU A 22 19.29 -44.49 -3.05
CA LEU A 22 18.40 -43.34 -2.87
C LEU A 22 18.72 -42.18 -3.83
N THR A 23 20.00 -41.96 -4.17
CA THR A 23 20.40 -40.90 -5.11
C THR A 23 20.05 -41.25 -6.55
N LEU A 24 20.07 -42.54 -6.93
CA LEU A 24 19.72 -42.96 -8.29
C LEU A 24 18.21 -42.88 -8.56
N VAL A 25 17.37 -43.17 -7.56
CA VAL A 25 15.91 -43.08 -7.68
C VAL A 25 15.45 -41.63 -7.78
N ALA A 26 16.11 -40.68 -7.10
CA ALA A 26 15.76 -39.26 -7.19
C ALA A 26 16.10 -38.63 -8.56
N LEU A 27 17.15 -39.11 -9.25
CA LEU A 27 17.56 -38.56 -10.54
C LEU A 27 16.67 -39.05 -11.71
N VAL A 28 16.09 -40.25 -11.61
CA VAL A 28 15.20 -40.82 -12.64
C VAL A 28 13.79 -40.20 -12.59
N SER A 29 13.34 -39.70 -11.44
CA SER A 29 12.04 -39.04 -11.29
C SER A 29 11.96 -37.64 -11.93
N VAL A 30 13.10 -37.03 -12.27
CA VAL A 30 13.14 -35.69 -12.90
C VAL A 30 12.99 -35.77 -14.43
N LEU A 31 13.10 -36.96 -15.03
CA LEU A 31 13.12 -37.14 -16.49
C LEU A 31 11.80 -37.63 -17.11
N PHE A 32 10.73 -37.81 -16.33
CA PHE A 32 9.44 -38.36 -16.82
C PHE A 32 8.20 -37.51 -16.55
N LEU A 33 8.34 -36.20 -16.29
CA LEU A 33 7.22 -35.25 -16.28
C LEU A 33 7.31 -34.30 -17.48
N SER A 34 7.39 -34.88 -18.68
CA SER A 34 6.95 -34.19 -19.90
C SER A 34 5.47 -34.48 -20.07
N VAL A 35 4.63 -33.72 -19.35
CA VAL A 35 3.22 -33.62 -19.70
C VAL A 35 3.15 -32.74 -20.94
N GLU A 36 2.84 -33.35 -22.07
CA GLU A 36 2.34 -32.66 -23.26
C GLU A 36 1.14 -31.80 -22.84
N LEU A 37 1.32 -30.48 -22.87
CA LEU A 37 0.19 -29.57 -22.98
C LEU A 37 0.18 -29.05 -24.41
N GLU A 38 -0.79 -29.57 -25.15
CA GLU A 38 -1.19 -29.25 -26.51
C GLU A 38 -0.95 -27.78 -26.86
N ALA A 39 -0.17 -27.54 -27.92
CA ALA A 39 -0.04 -26.25 -28.54
C ALA A 39 -1.36 -25.86 -29.21
N ALA A 40 -2.20 -25.10 -28.49
CA ALA A 40 -3.35 -24.43 -29.06
C ALA A 40 -2.88 -23.32 -30.05
N PRO A 41 -3.59 -23.13 -31.17
CA PRO A 41 -3.15 -22.24 -32.24
C PRO A 41 -3.18 -20.78 -31.79
N ALA A 42 -2.10 -20.07 -32.10
CA ALA A 42 -1.88 -18.62 -32.10
C ALA A 42 -3.15 -17.75 -32.00
N GLY A 43 -3.68 -17.61 -30.79
CA GLY A 43 -4.54 -16.50 -30.39
C GLY A 43 -3.65 -15.48 -29.71
N LYS A 44 -3.52 -14.29 -30.29
CA LYS A 44 -2.88 -13.13 -29.66
C LYS A 44 -3.60 -12.85 -28.34
N THR A 45 -3.13 -13.42 -27.24
CA THR A 45 -3.38 -12.87 -25.91
C THR A 45 -2.49 -11.65 -25.78
N GLU A 46 -2.95 -10.54 -26.37
CA GLU A 46 -2.61 -9.23 -25.83
C GLU A 46 -3.08 -9.26 -24.38
N VAL A 47 -2.16 -9.52 -23.46
CA VAL A 47 -2.33 -9.16 -22.06
C VAL A 47 -2.35 -7.64 -22.07
N LEU A 48 -3.54 -7.09 -22.28
CA LEU A 48 -3.78 -5.67 -22.08
C LEU A 48 -3.31 -5.39 -20.66
N PRO A 49 -2.38 -4.44 -20.44
CA PRO A 49 -2.12 -3.99 -19.09
C PRO A 49 -3.47 -3.52 -18.57
N VAL A 50 -4.02 -4.22 -17.57
CA VAL A 50 -5.14 -3.70 -16.79
C VAL A 50 -4.59 -2.45 -16.17
N GLN A 51 -4.82 -1.32 -16.85
CA GLN A 51 -4.42 0.00 -16.42
C GLN A 51 -5.36 0.30 -15.26
N LYS A 52 -5.03 -0.25 -14.09
CA LYS A 52 -5.82 -0.14 -12.88
C LYS A 52 -5.94 1.34 -12.60
N ALA A 53 -7.14 1.87 -12.81
CA ALA A 53 -7.39 3.28 -12.64
C ALA A 53 -7.08 3.63 -11.18
N ALA A 54 -6.15 4.55 -10.99
CA ALA A 54 -5.83 5.10 -9.69
C ALA A 54 -7.11 5.51 -8.95
N PRO A 55 -7.25 5.22 -7.64
CA PRO A 55 -8.50 5.39 -6.93
C PRO A 55 -9.00 6.84 -7.03
N ALA A 56 -10.31 7.02 -6.90
CA ALA A 56 -10.89 8.35 -6.85
C ALA A 56 -10.59 9.00 -5.50
N ALA A 57 -10.47 10.32 -5.48
CA ALA A 57 -10.49 11.03 -4.21
C ALA A 57 -11.90 10.97 -3.61
N VAL A 58 -11.97 10.89 -2.28
CA VAL A 58 -13.21 10.75 -1.53
C VAL A 58 -13.38 11.97 -0.63
N VAL A 59 -14.48 12.69 -0.77
CA VAL A 59 -14.84 13.81 0.12
C VAL A 59 -16.04 13.40 0.97
N ILE A 60 -16.09 13.88 2.21
CA ILE A 60 -17.29 13.82 3.05
C ILE A 60 -17.73 15.26 3.32
N GLU A 61 -18.88 15.62 2.75
CA GLU A 61 -19.50 16.95 2.89
C GLU A 61 -20.49 16.96 4.06
N THR A 62 -20.03 16.55 5.24
CA THR A 62 -20.79 16.60 6.49
C THR A 62 -20.05 17.48 7.51
N THR A 63 -20.79 18.03 8.46
CA THR A 63 -20.20 18.76 9.58
C THR A 63 -20.11 17.84 10.79
N GLY A 64 -19.01 17.93 11.54
CA GLY A 64 -18.82 17.12 12.75
C GLY A 64 -17.51 17.45 13.45
N SER A 65 -17.26 16.78 14.57
CA SER A 65 -15.94 16.81 15.20
C SER A 65 -14.92 16.11 14.31
N GLU A 66 -13.64 16.48 14.44
CA GLU A 66 -12.57 15.83 13.69
C GLU A 66 -12.56 14.30 13.86
N ALA A 67 -12.76 13.82 15.10
CA ALA A 67 -12.81 12.39 15.39
C ALA A 67 -13.99 11.69 14.69
N GLU A 68 -15.15 12.35 14.63
CA GLU A 68 -16.34 11.85 13.91
C GLU A 68 -16.07 11.74 12.41
N LEU A 69 -15.55 12.81 11.80
CA LEU A 69 -15.24 12.86 10.38
C LEU A 69 -14.18 11.82 9.98
N ARG A 70 -13.13 11.65 10.79
CA ARG A 70 -12.11 10.62 10.61
C ARG A 70 -12.72 9.22 10.68
N ARG A 71 -13.63 8.97 11.63
CA ARG A 71 -14.34 7.69 11.75
C ARG A 71 -15.18 7.40 10.51
N GLN A 72 -16.00 8.37 10.07
CA GLN A 72 -16.80 8.24 8.84
C GLN A 72 -15.93 7.98 7.61
N MET A 73 -14.75 8.63 7.51
CA MET A 73 -13.83 8.37 6.41
C MET A 73 -13.27 6.94 6.44
N ARG A 74 -12.91 6.41 7.62
CA ARG A 74 -12.44 5.02 7.76
C ARG A 74 -13.54 4.00 7.42
N GLU A 75 -14.76 4.24 7.86
CA GLU A 75 -15.93 3.43 7.51
C GLU A 75 -16.17 3.44 5.99
N LYS A 76 -16.12 4.64 5.37
CA LYS A 76 -16.33 4.82 3.93
C LYS A 76 -15.24 4.17 3.06
N THR A 77 -14.02 4.11 3.56
CA THR A 77 -12.86 3.52 2.86
C THR A 77 -12.61 2.06 3.24
N GLY A 78 -13.34 1.53 4.23
CA GLY A 78 -13.25 0.13 4.66
C GLY A 78 -11.92 -0.25 5.29
N VAL A 79 -11.30 0.66 6.05
CA VAL A 79 -10.00 0.43 6.69
C VAL A 79 -10.12 0.27 8.21
N THR A 80 -9.25 -0.57 8.78
CA THR A 80 -9.11 -0.78 10.22
C THR A 80 -7.76 -0.30 10.74
N GLU A 81 -7.61 -0.08 12.04
CA GLU A 81 -6.34 0.38 12.61
C GLU A 81 -5.20 -0.61 12.31
N LEU A 82 -4.00 -0.09 12.07
CA LEU A 82 -2.80 -0.90 11.98
C LEU A 82 -2.55 -1.65 13.30
N HIS A 83 -2.27 -2.95 13.22
CA HIS A 83 -2.11 -3.78 14.42
C HIS A 83 -0.69 -3.73 15.02
N ALA A 84 0.32 -3.53 14.17
CA ALA A 84 1.74 -3.48 14.52
C ALA A 84 2.23 -2.03 14.62
N GLY A 85 3.33 -1.79 15.36
CA GLY A 85 3.85 -0.45 15.70
C GLY A 85 4.17 0.45 14.50
N THR A 86 5.45 0.52 14.11
CA THR A 86 5.89 1.28 12.94
C THR A 86 6.34 0.32 11.86
N MET A 87 5.87 0.50 10.63
CA MET A 87 6.25 -0.34 9.48
C MET A 87 6.21 0.43 8.17
N ARG A 88 6.64 -0.21 7.08
CA ARG A 88 6.56 0.40 5.75
C ARG A 88 5.18 0.25 5.12
N PHE A 89 4.78 1.20 4.27
CA PHE A 89 3.50 1.15 3.56
C PHE A 89 3.41 -0.09 2.67
N SER A 90 4.51 -0.48 2.01
CA SER A 90 4.55 -1.71 1.20
C SER A 90 4.25 -2.98 2.03
N GLU A 91 4.72 -3.02 3.27
CA GLU A 91 4.59 -4.15 4.20
C GLU A 91 3.27 -4.14 5.00
N ALA A 92 2.61 -2.99 5.10
CA ALA A 92 1.37 -2.86 5.87
C ALA A 92 0.25 -3.75 5.32
N PRO A 93 -0.62 -4.34 6.17
CA PRO A 93 -1.78 -5.09 5.70
C PRO A 93 -2.70 -4.22 4.84
N THR A 94 -3.27 -4.79 3.78
CA THR A 94 -4.33 -4.11 3.01
C THR A 94 -5.59 -3.95 3.87
N GLY A 95 -6.36 -2.89 3.63
CA GLY A 95 -7.53 -2.56 4.45
C GLY A 95 -7.13 -2.00 5.82
N SER A 96 -5.96 -1.36 5.94
CA SER A 96 -5.51 -0.76 7.19
C SER A 96 -5.28 0.75 7.08
N PHE A 97 -5.26 1.44 8.22
CA PHE A 97 -4.82 2.82 8.33
C PHE A 97 -3.77 3.00 9.41
N GLY A 98 -2.91 4.00 9.21
CA GLY A 98 -1.92 4.45 10.18
C GLY A 98 -1.64 5.94 10.00
N PHE A 99 -0.59 6.42 10.64
CA PHE A 99 -0.23 7.82 10.70
C PHE A 99 1.18 8.06 10.17
N ILE A 100 1.42 9.27 9.70
CA ILE A 100 2.73 9.74 9.29
C ILE A 100 2.95 11.19 9.76
N ALA A 101 4.10 11.44 10.37
CA ALA A 101 4.50 12.78 10.77
C ALA A 101 4.63 13.69 9.53
N PRO A 102 4.23 14.97 9.61
CA PRO A 102 4.27 15.86 8.44
C PRO A 102 5.66 15.96 7.77
N PRO A 103 6.78 16.14 8.50
CA PRO A 103 8.10 16.18 7.86
C PRO A 103 8.44 14.90 7.10
N ALA A 104 8.06 13.73 7.62
CA ALA A 104 8.30 12.46 6.95
C ALA A 104 7.47 12.33 5.66
N LEU A 105 6.21 12.76 5.69
CA LEU A 105 5.35 12.81 4.51
C LEU A 105 5.92 13.73 3.44
N GLY A 106 6.33 14.95 3.83
CA GLY A 106 6.95 15.91 2.92
C GLY A 106 8.17 15.34 2.22
N LEU A 107 9.06 14.69 2.99
CA LEU A 107 10.27 14.08 2.43
C LEU A 107 9.93 13.00 1.40
N VAL A 108 8.98 12.11 1.70
CA VAL A 108 8.54 11.06 0.77
C VAL A 108 8.00 11.66 -0.53
N LEU A 109 7.13 12.67 -0.45
CA LEU A 109 6.49 13.25 -1.62
C LEU A 109 7.48 14.05 -2.49
N VAL A 110 8.36 14.85 -1.87
CA VAL A 110 9.36 15.66 -2.57
C VAL A 110 10.43 14.79 -3.23
N THR A 111 10.86 13.71 -2.56
CA THR A 111 11.86 12.79 -3.11
C THR A 111 11.27 11.69 -4.00
N GLN A 112 9.94 11.64 -4.11
CA GLN A 112 9.22 10.57 -4.80
C GLN A 112 9.64 9.17 -4.30
N SER A 113 9.88 9.05 -2.99
CA SER A 113 10.28 7.79 -2.37
C SER A 113 9.19 6.73 -2.59
N PRO A 114 9.54 5.50 -2.97
CA PRO A 114 8.57 4.46 -3.31
C PRO A 114 7.80 3.93 -2.11
N ASP A 115 8.26 4.20 -0.89
CA ASP A 115 7.69 3.63 0.33
C ASP A 115 7.80 4.60 1.51
N LEU A 116 6.71 4.73 2.26
CA LEU A 116 6.59 5.63 3.41
C LEU A 116 6.49 4.85 4.72
N ALA A 117 6.84 5.49 5.83
CA ALA A 117 6.65 4.91 7.15
C ALA A 117 5.22 5.14 7.63
N LEU A 118 4.59 4.09 8.17
CA LEU A 118 3.30 4.13 8.83
C LEU A 118 3.46 3.79 10.31
N GLU A 119 2.85 4.61 11.14
CA GLU A 119 2.77 4.42 12.58
C GLU A 119 1.35 4.05 12.97
N ARG A 120 1.17 3.05 13.83
CA ARG A 120 -0.15 2.73 14.39
C ARG A 120 -0.76 3.89 15.17
N VAL A 121 0.05 4.56 15.98
CA VAL A 121 -0.35 5.74 16.77
C VAL A 121 0.47 6.91 16.30
N ALA A 122 -0.17 8.06 16.08
CA ALA A 122 0.52 9.29 15.72
C ALA A 122 1.57 9.67 16.78
N SER A 123 2.85 9.67 16.41
CA SER A 123 3.95 10.09 17.29
C SER A 123 3.99 11.60 17.57
N VAL A 124 3.29 12.39 16.75
CA VAL A 124 3.26 13.86 16.83
C VAL A 124 1.83 14.39 16.68
N PRO A 125 1.52 15.56 17.27
CA PRO A 125 0.31 16.30 16.93
C PRO A 125 0.27 16.59 15.43
N ASN A 126 -0.94 16.65 14.86
CA ASN A 126 -1.15 17.01 13.45
C ASN A 126 -0.49 16.03 12.45
N ALA A 127 -0.27 14.78 12.85
CA ALA A 127 0.08 13.72 11.91
C ALA A 127 -1.03 13.53 10.87
N TYR A 128 -0.64 13.20 9.65
CA TYR A 128 -1.59 12.80 8.62
C TYR A 128 -1.96 11.34 8.81
N GLU A 129 -3.18 10.98 8.40
CA GLU A 129 -3.62 9.59 8.35
C GLU A 129 -3.48 9.07 6.92
N ILE A 130 -3.01 7.84 6.80
CA ILE A 130 -2.82 7.14 5.53
C ILE A 130 -3.67 5.88 5.55
N HIS A 131 -4.44 5.67 4.49
CA HIS A 131 -5.25 4.49 4.27
C HIS A 131 -4.59 3.61 3.22
N LYS A 132 -4.34 2.34 3.53
CA LYS A 132 -4.02 1.31 2.54
C LYS A 132 -5.28 0.52 2.24
N LEU A 133 -5.83 0.71 1.04
CA LEU A 133 -7.09 0.08 0.63
C LEU A 133 -6.91 -1.43 0.42
N ALA A 134 -8.03 -2.15 0.29
CA ALA A 134 -8.05 -3.60 0.04
C ALA A 134 -7.29 -4.01 -1.24
N ASP A 135 -7.18 -3.07 -2.18
CA ASP A 135 -6.54 -3.28 -3.46
C ASP A 135 -5.04 -2.88 -3.45
N GLY A 136 -4.51 -2.50 -2.28
CA GLY A 136 -3.13 -2.08 -2.06
C GLY A 136 -2.82 -0.61 -2.35
N SER A 137 -3.76 0.15 -2.92
CA SER A 137 -3.58 1.57 -3.19
C SER A 137 -3.62 2.40 -1.90
N GLY A 138 -2.99 3.57 -1.94
CA GLY A 138 -2.87 4.45 -0.78
C GLY A 138 -3.69 5.73 -0.91
N LEU A 139 -4.39 6.13 0.16
CA LEU A 139 -5.01 7.45 0.28
C LEU A 139 -4.37 8.23 1.44
N LEU A 140 -4.13 9.52 1.22
CA LEU A 140 -3.76 10.48 2.25
C LEU A 140 -5.02 11.22 2.72
N VAL A 141 -5.25 11.25 4.03
CA VAL A 141 -6.43 11.85 4.63
C VAL A 141 -6.09 13.15 5.36
N GLY A 142 -6.81 14.20 5.02
CA GLY A 142 -6.73 15.51 5.68
C GLY A 142 -7.98 16.34 5.42
N PHE A 143 -7.85 17.65 5.61
CA PHE A 143 -8.96 18.59 5.52
C PHE A 143 -8.72 19.65 4.46
N ILE A 144 -9.80 20.12 3.83
CA ILE A 144 -9.78 21.10 2.74
C ILE A 144 -10.85 22.16 2.94
N GLU A 145 -10.68 23.26 2.24
CA GLU A 145 -11.68 24.30 2.11
C GLU A 145 -12.94 23.81 1.35
N LYS A 146 -14.09 24.40 1.66
CA LYS A 146 -15.39 24.02 1.06
C LYS A 146 -15.43 24.19 -0.46
N ASN A 147 -14.76 25.21 -0.99
CA ASN A 147 -14.67 25.52 -2.42
C ASN A 147 -13.87 24.47 -3.23
N MET A 148 -13.10 23.60 -2.56
CA MET A 148 -12.28 22.57 -3.21
C MET A 148 -13.03 21.27 -3.47
N ALA A 149 -14.15 21.02 -2.77
CA ALA A 149 -14.87 19.74 -2.84
C ALA A 149 -15.28 19.36 -4.28
N SER A 150 -15.84 20.31 -5.03
CA SER A 150 -16.26 20.08 -6.42
C SER A 150 -15.10 19.82 -7.37
N GLN A 151 -13.93 20.43 -7.14
CA GLN A 151 -12.76 20.30 -8.01
C GLN A 151 -11.98 19.00 -7.79
N ILE A 152 -12.14 18.38 -6.62
CA ILE A 152 -11.49 17.11 -6.30
C ILE A 152 -12.24 15.94 -6.93
N ALA A 153 -13.55 16.06 -7.15
CA ALA A 153 -14.35 15.04 -7.81
C ALA A 153 -13.80 14.74 -9.21
N PRO A 154 -13.61 13.46 -9.59
CA PRO A 154 -12.97 13.10 -10.86
C PRO A 154 -13.65 13.65 -12.13
N LYS A 155 -14.95 13.98 -12.06
CA LYS A 155 -15.73 14.47 -13.21
C LYS A 155 -15.40 15.91 -13.59
N ASP A 156 -15.04 16.74 -12.61
CA ASP A 156 -14.84 18.18 -12.78
C ASP A 156 -13.38 18.60 -12.49
N ARG A 157 -12.48 17.62 -12.35
CA ARG A 157 -11.10 17.87 -11.95
C ARG A 157 -10.30 18.50 -13.10
N PRO A 158 -9.69 19.68 -12.92
CA PRO A 158 -8.74 20.23 -13.88
C PRO A 158 -7.52 19.30 -14.03
N LYS A 159 -6.76 19.41 -15.14
CA LYS A 159 -5.63 18.50 -15.43
C LYS A 159 -4.63 18.40 -14.27
N THR A 160 -4.42 19.53 -13.61
CA THR A 160 -3.66 19.69 -12.36
C THR A 160 -4.49 20.59 -11.44
N LEU A 161 -4.69 20.16 -10.20
CA LEU A 161 -5.34 20.94 -9.14
C LEU A 161 -4.31 21.20 -8.04
N ARG A 162 -4.05 22.47 -7.73
CA ARG A 162 -3.28 22.84 -6.54
C ARG A 162 -4.15 22.65 -5.31
N LEU A 163 -3.70 21.82 -4.38
CA LEU A 163 -4.42 21.42 -3.18
C LEU A 163 -3.65 21.87 -1.94
N PHE A 164 -4.36 22.51 -1.02
CA PHE A 164 -3.89 22.79 0.33
C PHE A 164 -4.58 21.80 1.27
N LEU A 165 -3.86 20.77 1.69
CA LEU A 165 -4.37 19.76 2.60
C LEU A 165 -3.93 20.09 4.02
N HIS A 166 -4.89 20.22 4.91
CA HIS A 166 -4.68 20.50 6.32
C HIS A 166 -4.65 19.19 7.12
N SER A 167 -3.78 19.10 8.11
CA SER A 167 -3.69 17.94 9.01
C SER A 167 -4.90 17.75 9.92
N SER A 168 -5.62 18.84 10.23
CA SER A 168 -6.70 18.89 11.22
C SER A 168 -7.81 19.83 10.76
N SER A 169 -9.00 19.66 11.33
CA SER A 169 -10.19 20.44 10.96
C SER A 169 -10.07 21.88 11.46
N SER A 170 -10.58 22.83 10.68
CA SER A 170 -10.68 24.25 11.07
C SER A 170 -11.88 24.91 10.40
N ASP A 171 -12.22 26.14 10.81
CA ASP A 171 -13.30 26.91 10.19
C ASP A 171 -13.08 27.12 8.68
N GLU A 172 -11.82 27.24 8.28
CA GLU A 172 -11.44 27.43 6.88
C GLU A 172 -11.40 26.12 6.09
N ALA A 173 -10.88 25.06 6.72
CA ALA A 173 -10.80 23.72 6.13
C ALA A 173 -11.63 22.71 6.95
N PRO A 174 -12.98 22.73 6.82
CA PRO A 174 -13.84 21.87 7.62
C PRO A 174 -14.15 20.52 6.96
N LEU A 175 -13.88 20.36 5.67
CA LEU A 175 -14.27 19.16 4.93
C LEU A 175 -13.13 18.14 4.95
N ILE A 176 -13.43 16.91 5.36
CA ILE A 176 -12.46 15.82 5.30
C ILE A 176 -12.40 15.22 3.88
N VAL A 177 -11.19 14.93 3.42
CA VAL A 177 -10.91 14.32 2.13
C VAL A 177 -9.86 13.23 2.25
N ALA A 178 -9.98 12.20 1.42
CA ALA A 178 -8.96 11.20 1.17
C ALA A 178 -8.51 11.28 -0.29
N VAL A 179 -7.23 11.60 -0.52
CA VAL A 179 -6.65 11.79 -1.87
C VAL A 179 -5.65 10.69 -2.22
N PRO A 180 -5.63 10.18 -3.46
CA PRO A 180 -4.73 9.09 -3.86
C PRO A 180 -3.26 9.49 -3.80
N LEU A 181 -2.44 8.76 -3.02
CA LEU A 181 -1.01 9.03 -2.82
C LEU A 181 -0.24 9.08 -4.15
N GLU A 182 -0.52 8.15 -5.07
CA GLU A 182 0.16 8.06 -6.37
C GLU A 182 -0.14 9.23 -7.32
N LYS A 183 -1.14 10.06 -7.00
CA LYS A 183 -1.51 11.26 -7.75
C LYS A 183 -0.98 12.55 -7.11
N LEU A 184 -0.30 12.47 -5.98
CA LEU A 184 0.21 13.64 -5.26
C LEU A 184 1.64 13.96 -5.68
N MET A 185 1.85 15.20 -6.09
CA MET A 185 3.18 15.75 -6.31
C MET A 185 3.37 16.96 -5.40
N ALA A 186 4.33 16.91 -4.49
CA ALA A 186 4.68 18.05 -3.64
C ALA A 186 6.05 18.57 -4.04
N ASP A 187 6.16 19.89 -4.15
CA ASP A 187 7.41 20.61 -4.39
C ASP A 187 7.98 21.23 -3.10
N GLN A 188 7.21 21.20 -2.00
CA GLN A 188 7.54 21.88 -0.75
C GLN A 188 7.24 21.00 0.47
N MET A 189 8.01 21.24 1.54
CA MET A 189 7.78 20.61 2.84
C MET A 189 6.51 21.19 3.49
N PRO A 190 5.73 20.39 4.25
CA PRO A 190 4.59 20.89 4.99
C PRO A 190 4.97 22.03 5.93
N ARG A 191 4.12 23.06 6.00
CA ARG A 191 4.36 24.25 6.80
C ARG A 191 3.31 24.37 7.89
N ARG A 192 3.72 24.84 9.08
CA ARG A 192 2.76 25.25 10.10
C ARG A 192 2.07 26.52 9.63
N ARG A 193 0.75 26.55 9.80
CA ARG A 193 -0.06 27.71 9.44
C ARG A 193 0.24 28.92 10.33
N ASP A 194 0.41 28.67 11.62
CA ASP A 194 0.75 29.69 12.62
C ASP A 194 2.04 29.25 13.32
N SER A 195 3.15 29.94 13.03
CA SER A 195 4.47 29.62 13.61
C SER A 195 4.52 29.82 15.13
N GLY A 196 3.55 30.53 15.73
CA GLY A 196 3.45 30.74 17.17
C GLY A 196 2.80 29.58 17.93
N LYS A 197 2.04 28.71 17.27
CA LYS A 197 1.35 27.57 17.88
C LYS A 197 1.98 26.26 17.45
N ARG A 198 2.72 25.62 18.37
CA ARG A 198 3.39 24.33 18.10
C ARG A 198 2.42 23.22 17.68
N ASP A 199 1.19 23.28 18.17
CA ASP A 199 0.12 22.30 17.92
C ASP A 199 -0.90 22.78 16.87
N GLY A 200 -0.63 23.87 16.16
CA GLY A 200 -1.50 24.37 15.09
C GLY A 200 -1.50 23.46 13.86
N PRO A 201 -2.53 23.56 12.99
CA PRO A 201 -2.61 22.76 11.77
C PRO A 201 -1.37 22.93 10.90
N VAL A 202 -0.93 21.80 10.33
CA VAL A 202 0.12 21.75 9.32
C VAL A 202 -0.56 21.68 7.96
N VAL A 203 -0.08 22.48 7.02
CA VAL A 203 -0.59 22.53 5.66
C VAL A 203 0.45 21.90 4.73
N LEU A 204 0.00 20.95 3.93
CA LEU A 204 0.74 20.40 2.81
C LEU A 204 0.15 20.95 1.52
N GLU A 205 0.98 21.69 0.79
CA GLU A 205 0.65 22.21 -0.53
C GLU A 205 1.17 21.24 -1.60
N MET A 206 0.30 20.83 -2.52
CA MET A 206 0.63 19.82 -3.53
C MET A 206 -0.24 19.91 -4.77
N ASP A 207 0.23 19.30 -5.86
CA ASP A 207 -0.52 19.12 -7.08
C ASP A 207 -1.18 17.75 -7.10
N LEU A 208 -2.49 17.73 -7.31
CA LEU A 208 -3.26 16.51 -7.54
C LEU A 208 -3.38 16.29 -9.05
N GLN A 209 -2.71 15.25 -9.55
CA GLN A 209 -2.74 14.91 -10.97
C GLN A 209 -4.04 14.21 -11.39
N SER A 210 -4.50 14.52 -12.60
CA SER A 210 -5.57 13.76 -13.26
C SER A 210 -5.08 12.40 -13.76
N THR A 211 -5.98 11.43 -13.88
CA THR A 211 -5.67 10.06 -14.36
C THR A 211 -5.06 10.05 -15.78
N MET A 212 -5.19 11.13 -16.56
CA MET A 212 -4.63 11.23 -17.93
C MET A 212 -3.21 11.82 -18.00
N ALA A 213 -2.60 12.22 -16.88
CA ALA A 213 -1.33 12.95 -16.89
C ALA A 213 -0.08 12.07 -17.05
N ARG A 214 -0.18 10.74 -16.94
CA ARG A 214 1.00 9.85 -17.07
C ARG A 214 1.25 9.47 -18.53
N LYS A 215 1.75 10.43 -19.33
CA LYS A 215 2.52 10.07 -20.53
C LYS A 215 3.87 9.55 -20.04
N GLY A 216 4.11 8.25 -20.21
CA GLY A 216 5.46 7.69 -20.10
C GLY A 216 6.40 8.32 -21.14
N PRO A 217 7.72 8.16 -20.98
CA PRO A 217 8.68 8.71 -21.93
C PRO A 217 8.38 8.15 -23.33
N ILE A 218 8.10 9.05 -24.27
CA ILE A 218 8.10 8.74 -25.69
C ILE A 218 9.57 8.56 -26.04
N SER A 219 10.01 7.31 -26.16
CA SER A 219 11.27 7.02 -26.85
C SER A 219 11.01 7.29 -28.33
N GLN A 220 11.64 8.34 -28.86
CA GLN A 220 11.87 8.50 -30.30
C GLN A 220 13.13 7.74 -30.69
#